data_AF-A0A1M5AQJ4-F1
#
_entry.id   AF-A0A1M5AQJ4-F1
#
_cell.length_a   1.000
_cell.length_b   1.000
_cell.length_c   1.000
_cell.angle_alpha   90.00
_cell.angle_beta   90.00
_cell.angle_gamma   90.00
#
_symmetry.space_group_name_H-M   'P 1'
#
loop_
_entity.id
_entity.type
_entity.pdbx_description
1 polymer ?
#
loop_
_entity_poly.entity_id
_entity_poly.type
_entity_poly.pdbx_seq_one_letter_code
_entity_poly.pdbx_strand_id
1 'polypeptide(L)'
;MVDLVPLDADLPALSPVDVAQIEADTGAALRALLAQDSVSPSTVAAYTSALRYWDAWHRAATGRILPLLETPRRAVPPAVVLAFIAHHTPTEDAGRLRLSMPPLVMARMMQIQAVGKRRVAARDDHAEAAVPTLATIRHRLAALAACHRLAGLVPDWPDDPQVRQALRALGNRVSRSAPAMLRQPKREITRELFEAMLHDCLSDGLMGLRDAAMLHVAFHTGGRRRSELVQMRWRDLSPLREGDVSGWLWQLRELTSSPA
;
A
#
# COMPACT_ATOMS: atom_id res chain seq x y z
N MET A 1 -5.74 21.47 -20.78
CA MET A 1 -6.92 20.69 -20.35
C MET A 1 -6.50 19.24 -20.47
N VAL A 2 -6.50 18.48 -19.38
CA VAL A 2 -6.10 17.06 -19.44
C VAL A 2 -7.23 16.31 -20.12
N ASP A 3 -6.99 15.73 -21.29
CA ASP A 3 -7.92 14.77 -21.87
C ASP A 3 -7.95 13.54 -20.97
N LEU A 4 -8.85 13.57 -19.99
CA LEU A 4 -9.14 12.42 -19.15
C LEU A 4 -9.69 11.33 -20.06
N VAL A 5 -9.24 10.10 -19.82
CA VAL A 5 -9.71 8.93 -20.55
C VAL A 5 -11.24 8.89 -20.48
N PRO A 6 -11.95 8.78 -21.62
CA PRO A 6 -13.40 8.69 -21.62
C PRO A 6 -13.83 7.50 -20.76
N LEU A 7 -14.62 7.78 -19.73
CA LEU A 7 -15.26 6.75 -18.94
C LEU A 7 -16.46 6.25 -19.74
N ASP A 8 -16.54 4.93 -19.93
CA ASP A 8 -17.66 4.34 -20.64
C ASP A 8 -18.74 3.94 -19.63
N ALA A 9 -19.68 4.88 -19.45
CA ALA A 9 -20.75 4.80 -18.46
C ALA A 9 -21.82 3.75 -18.80
N ASP A 10 -21.82 3.21 -20.02
CA ASP A 10 -22.84 2.26 -20.51
C ASP A 10 -22.31 0.84 -20.70
N LEU A 11 -21.08 0.56 -20.26
CA LEU A 11 -20.52 -0.79 -20.32
C LEU A 11 -21.44 -1.81 -19.58
N PRO A 12 -21.41 -3.09 -19.95
CA PRO A 12 -22.10 -4.13 -19.19
C PRO A 12 -21.36 -4.48 -17.89
N ALA A 13 -21.98 -5.28 -17.02
CA ALA A 13 -21.28 -5.93 -15.92
C ALA A 13 -20.18 -6.88 -16.46
N LEU A 14 -19.13 -7.11 -15.67
CA LEU A 14 -18.09 -8.07 -16.05
C LEU A 14 -18.61 -9.49 -15.82
N SER A 15 -18.54 -10.31 -16.85
CA SER A 15 -18.92 -11.71 -16.82
C SER A 15 -17.83 -12.57 -16.16
N PRO A 16 -18.12 -13.81 -15.74
CA PRO A 16 -17.10 -14.76 -15.31
C PRO A 16 -16.00 -14.99 -16.36
N VAL A 17 -16.34 -14.87 -17.65
CA VAL A 17 -15.38 -14.96 -18.76
C VAL A 17 -14.42 -13.76 -18.72
N ASP A 18 -14.91 -12.55 -18.48
CA ASP A 18 -14.06 -11.37 -18.34
C ASP A 18 -13.10 -11.50 -17.15
N VAL A 19 -13.57 -12.05 -16.03
CA VAL A 19 -12.74 -12.31 -14.85
C VAL A 19 -11.62 -13.31 -15.16
N ALA A 20 -11.96 -14.42 -15.82
CA ALA A 20 -10.97 -15.42 -16.23
C ALA A 20 -9.95 -14.84 -17.24
N GLN A 21 -10.41 -13.98 -18.16
CA GLN A 21 -9.55 -13.32 -19.12
C GLN A 21 -8.54 -12.38 -18.45
N ILE A 22 -8.96 -11.61 -17.43
CA ILE A 22 -8.06 -10.75 -16.64
C ILE A 22 -6.95 -11.58 -15.99
N GLU A 23 -7.29 -12.73 -15.42
CA GLU A 23 -6.30 -13.63 -14.80
C GLU A 23 -5.35 -14.24 -15.83
N ALA A 24 -5.89 -14.66 -16.98
CA ALA A 24 -5.11 -15.19 -18.09
C ALA A 24 -4.12 -14.14 -18.65
N ASP A 25 -4.60 -12.93 -18.95
CA ASP A 25 -3.80 -11.85 -19.53
C ASP A 25 -2.72 -11.38 -18.55
N THR A 26 -3.08 -11.19 -17.28
CA THR A 26 -2.12 -10.80 -16.24
C THR A 26 -1.05 -11.89 -16.05
N GLY A 27 -1.46 -13.15 -15.97
CA GLY A 27 -0.55 -14.28 -15.78
C GLY A 27 0.36 -14.53 -16.98
N ALA A 28 -0.15 -14.36 -18.21
CA ALA A 28 0.65 -14.43 -19.43
C ALA A 28 1.67 -13.30 -19.51
N ALA A 29 1.25 -12.06 -19.22
CA ALA A 29 2.15 -10.92 -19.24
C ALA A 29 3.26 -11.04 -18.20
N LEU A 30 2.95 -11.43 -16.97
CA LEU A 30 3.99 -11.56 -15.93
C LEU A 30 4.98 -12.68 -16.22
N ARG A 31 4.53 -13.83 -16.72
CA ARG A 31 5.44 -14.88 -17.17
C ARG A 31 6.39 -14.38 -18.25
N ALA A 32 5.88 -13.61 -19.21
CA ALA A 32 6.71 -13.02 -20.26
C ALA A 32 7.69 -11.96 -19.73
N LEU A 33 7.25 -11.08 -18.82
CA LEU A 33 8.09 -10.02 -18.23
C LEU A 33 9.20 -10.57 -17.33
N LEU A 34 8.94 -11.70 -16.65
CA LEU A 34 9.85 -12.29 -15.68
C LEU A 34 10.67 -13.44 -16.26
N ALA A 35 10.53 -13.74 -17.56
CA ALA A 35 11.17 -14.90 -18.19
C ALA A 35 12.70 -14.88 -18.12
N GLN A 36 13.31 -13.70 -17.96
CA GLN A 36 14.76 -13.49 -17.97
C GLN A 36 15.34 -13.05 -16.61
N ASP A 37 14.48 -12.74 -15.62
CA ASP A 37 14.90 -12.15 -14.34
C ASP A 37 14.65 -13.09 -13.15
N SER A 38 15.65 -13.25 -12.30
CA SER A 38 15.54 -13.95 -11.02
C SER A 38 14.83 -13.09 -9.98
N VAL A 39 13.50 -13.04 -10.04
CA VAL A 39 12.66 -12.27 -9.12
C VAL A 39 12.16 -13.14 -7.97
N SER A 40 12.19 -12.61 -6.74
CA SER A 40 11.72 -13.36 -5.57
C SER A 40 10.24 -13.73 -5.66
N PRO A 41 9.79 -14.89 -5.12
CA PRO A 41 8.37 -15.28 -5.15
C PRO A 41 7.42 -14.24 -4.56
N SER A 42 7.87 -13.52 -3.52
CA SER A 42 7.12 -12.42 -2.89
C SER A 42 6.93 -11.23 -3.82
N THR A 43 7.94 -10.90 -4.63
CA THR A 43 7.89 -9.81 -5.60
C THR A 43 7.01 -10.20 -6.79
N VAL A 44 7.09 -11.44 -7.27
CA VAL A 44 6.17 -11.98 -8.28
C VAL A 44 4.73 -11.86 -7.80
N ALA A 45 4.41 -12.34 -6.60
CA ALA A 45 3.07 -12.25 -6.03
C ALA A 45 2.58 -10.79 -5.89
N ALA A 46 3.47 -9.87 -5.50
CA ALA A 46 3.15 -8.45 -5.41
C ALA A 46 2.83 -7.84 -6.78
N TYR A 47 3.65 -8.12 -7.81
CA TYR A 47 3.40 -7.65 -9.18
C TYR A 47 2.14 -8.26 -9.79
N THR A 48 1.89 -9.56 -9.58
CA THR A 48 0.64 -10.23 -9.96
C THR A 48 -0.58 -9.54 -9.37
N SER A 49 -0.58 -9.30 -8.05
CA SER A 49 -1.69 -8.63 -7.39
C SER A 49 -1.88 -7.18 -7.86
N ALA A 50 -0.79 -6.48 -8.17
CA ALA A 50 -0.84 -5.11 -8.68
C ALA A 50 -1.39 -5.04 -10.10
N LEU A 51 -0.85 -5.83 -11.04
CA LEU A 51 -1.26 -5.82 -12.45
C LEU A 51 -2.68 -6.33 -12.63
N ARG A 52 -3.08 -7.39 -11.91
CA ARG A 52 -4.47 -7.89 -11.93
C ARG A 52 -5.45 -6.78 -11.56
N TYR A 53 -5.11 -5.96 -10.57
CA TYR A 53 -5.95 -4.84 -10.18
C TYR A 53 -5.98 -3.72 -11.21
N TRP A 54 -4.83 -3.39 -11.79
CA TRP A 54 -4.75 -2.37 -12.84
C TRP A 54 -5.58 -2.76 -14.06
N ASP A 55 -5.48 -4.01 -14.52
CA ASP A 55 -6.28 -4.50 -15.64
C ASP A 55 -7.77 -4.56 -15.32
N ALA A 56 -8.12 -5.08 -14.14
CA ALA A 56 -9.49 -5.09 -13.63
C ALA A 56 -10.11 -3.67 -13.62
N TRP A 57 -9.40 -2.71 -13.04
CA TRP A 57 -9.86 -1.32 -12.98
C TRP A 57 -9.96 -0.70 -14.38
N HIS A 58 -8.95 -0.92 -15.24
CA HIS A 58 -8.91 -0.32 -16.57
C HIS A 58 -10.05 -0.81 -17.45
N ARG A 59 -10.33 -2.13 -17.46
CA ARG A 59 -11.49 -2.70 -18.14
C ARG A 59 -12.80 -2.21 -17.55
N ALA A 60 -12.90 -2.14 -16.23
CA ALA A 60 -14.10 -1.64 -15.56
C ALA A 60 -14.41 -0.18 -15.93
N ALA A 61 -13.38 0.65 -16.11
CA ALA A 61 -13.50 2.07 -16.39
C ALA A 61 -13.65 2.39 -17.89
N THR A 62 -13.05 1.57 -18.78
CA THR A 62 -12.87 1.92 -20.20
C THR A 62 -13.31 0.82 -21.18
N GLY A 63 -13.61 -0.38 -20.69
CA GLY A 63 -13.93 -1.55 -21.53
C GLY A 63 -12.71 -2.15 -22.23
N ARG A 64 -11.51 -1.60 -22.01
CA ARG A 64 -10.28 -1.99 -22.72
C ARG A 64 -9.29 -2.68 -21.79
N ILE A 65 -8.46 -3.53 -22.38
CA ILE A 65 -7.29 -4.15 -21.73
C ILE A 65 -6.32 -3.05 -21.31
N LEU A 66 -5.63 -3.22 -20.18
CA LEU A 66 -4.55 -2.31 -19.79
C LEU A 66 -3.48 -2.26 -20.90
N PRO A 67 -3.01 -1.07 -21.35
CA PRO A 67 -2.02 -0.96 -22.44
C PRO A 67 -0.75 -1.81 -22.27
N LEU A 68 -0.31 -2.02 -21.03
CA LEU A 68 0.86 -2.84 -20.70
C LEU A 68 0.65 -4.34 -20.96
N LEU A 69 -0.61 -4.80 -21.04
CA LEU A 69 -0.98 -6.20 -21.31
C LEU A 69 -1.38 -6.44 -22.77
N GLU A 70 -1.48 -5.40 -23.58
CA GLU A 70 -1.78 -5.53 -25.02
C GLU A 70 -0.61 -6.19 -25.77
N THR A 71 -0.91 -6.69 -26.98
CA THR A 71 0.11 -7.20 -27.92
C THR A 71 -0.01 -6.42 -29.23
N PRO A 72 0.97 -5.56 -29.59
CA PRO A 72 2.20 -5.25 -28.85
C PRO A 72 1.95 -4.46 -27.55
N ARG A 73 2.87 -4.60 -26.58
CA ARG A 73 2.78 -3.87 -25.30
C ARG A 73 3.00 -2.39 -25.52
N ARG A 74 2.20 -1.56 -24.85
CA ARG A 74 2.32 -0.11 -24.89
C ARG A 74 2.46 0.48 -23.50
N ALA A 75 3.16 1.61 -23.42
CA ALA A 75 3.26 2.35 -22.16
C ALA A 75 1.87 2.87 -21.77
N VAL A 76 1.52 2.71 -20.49
CA VAL A 76 0.29 3.28 -19.94
C VAL A 76 0.42 4.80 -19.97
N PRO A 77 -0.49 5.55 -20.60
CA PRO A 77 -0.36 6.99 -20.73
C PRO A 77 -0.66 7.71 -19.40
N PRO A 78 -0.12 8.93 -19.17
CA PRO A 78 -0.39 9.72 -17.97
C PRO A 78 -1.87 9.93 -17.67
N ALA A 79 -2.70 10.09 -18.71
CA ALA A 79 -4.14 10.25 -18.57
C ALA A 79 -4.82 9.06 -17.84
N VAL A 80 -4.37 7.83 -18.12
CA VAL A 80 -4.86 6.62 -17.43
C VAL A 80 -4.47 6.64 -15.95
N VAL A 81 -3.23 7.05 -15.66
CA VAL A 81 -2.75 7.15 -14.27
C VAL A 81 -3.48 8.25 -13.49
N LEU A 82 -3.77 9.38 -14.13
CA LEU A 82 -4.57 10.47 -13.54
C LEU A 82 -6.00 10.03 -13.26
N ALA A 83 -6.65 9.33 -14.19
CA ALA A 83 -7.98 8.77 -13.99
C ALA A 83 -7.98 7.75 -12.83
N PHE A 84 -6.95 6.91 -12.74
CA PHE A 84 -6.77 5.99 -11.62
C PHE A 84 -6.68 6.74 -10.30
N ILE A 85 -5.82 7.76 -10.19
CA ILE A 85 -5.69 8.56 -8.96
C ILE A 85 -7.01 9.26 -8.62
N ALA A 86 -7.71 9.80 -9.61
CA ALA A 86 -8.99 10.47 -9.43
C ALA A 86 -10.05 9.51 -8.86
N HIS A 87 -10.23 8.32 -9.44
CA HIS A 87 -11.18 7.31 -8.96
C HIS A 87 -10.86 6.84 -7.53
N HIS A 88 -9.58 6.78 -7.17
CA HIS A 88 -9.15 6.35 -5.84
C HIS A 88 -9.00 7.48 -4.83
N THR A 89 -9.35 8.71 -5.22
CA THR A 89 -9.36 9.84 -4.30
C THR A 89 -10.56 9.71 -3.36
N PRO A 90 -10.36 9.84 -2.03
CA PRO A 90 -11.47 9.82 -1.12
C PRO A 90 -12.32 11.10 -1.25
N THR A 91 -13.63 10.93 -1.11
CA THR A 91 -14.65 11.96 -0.98
C THR A 91 -15.43 11.72 0.30
N GLU A 92 -15.98 12.79 0.84
CA GLU A 92 -16.86 12.75 2.01
C GLU A 92 -18.29 12.93 1.53
N ASP A 93 -19.16 12.00 1.94
CA ASP A 93 -20.59 12.04 1.65
C ASP A 93 -21.34 11.73 2.95
N ALA A 94 -22.09 12.70 3.46
CA ALA A 94 -22.85 12.62 4.71
C ALA A 94 -22.04 12.08 5.90
N GLY A 95 -20.80 12.58 6.10
CA GLY A 95 -19.94 12.12 7.19
C GLY A 95 -19.41 10.70 7.01
N ARG A 96 -19.43 10.16 5.78
CA ARG A 96 -18.84 8.88 5.41
C ARG A 96 -17.81 9.04 4.29
N LEU A 97 -16.64 8.41 4.45
CA LEU A 97 -15.60 8.38 3.45
C LEU A 97 -15.92 7.35 2.35
N ARG A 98 -15.91 7.78 1.10
CA ARG A 98 -16.10 6.94 -0.10
C ARG A 98 -15.04 7.25 -1.15
N LEU A 99 -14.92 6.40 -2.16
CA LEU A 99 -14.06 6.69 -3.31
C LEU A 99 -14.82 7.59 -4.31
N SER A 100 -14.13 8.50 -4.99
CA SER A 100 -14.68 9.23 -6.14
C SER A 100 -14.94 8.33 -7.37
N MET A 101 -14.68 7.03 -7.26
CA MET A 101 -14.89 6.07 -8.32
C MET A 101 -16.38 6.04 -8.70
N PRO A 102 -16.73 6.12 -9.99
CA PRO A 102 -18.12 6.00 -10.42
C PRO A 102 -18.75 4.69 -9.93
N PRO A 103 -20.03 4.69 -9.48
CA PRO A 103 -20.67 3.50 -8.90
C PRO A 103 -20.62 2.26 -9.79
N LEU A 104 -20.77 2.46 -11.11
CA LEU A 104 -20.72 1.36 -12.07
C LEU A 104 -19.34 0.72 -12.18
N VAL A 105 -18.27 1.54 -12.15
CA VAL A 105 -16.89 1.05 -12.13
C VAL A 105 -16.62 0.29 -10.84
N MET A 106 -17.09 0.82 -9.70
CA MET A 106 -16.99 0.14 -8.40
C MET A 106 -17.69 -1.23 -8.42
N ALA A 107 -18.93 -1.30 -8.93
CA ALA A 107 -19.70 -2.54 -9.03
C ALA A 107 -18.96 -3.61 -9.84
N ARG A 108 -18.38 -3.24 -10.98
CA ARG A 108 -17.52 -4.14 -11.78
C ARG A 108 -16.28 -4.61 -11.03
N MET A 109 -15.59 -3.70 -10.34
CA MET A 109 -14.40 -4.07 -9.57
C MET A 109 -14.70 -5.05 -8.42
N MET A 110 -15.88 -4.95 -7.82
CA MET A 110 -16.33 -5.90 -6.79
C MET A 110 -16.55 -7.31 -7.34
N GLN A 111 -16.95 -7.47 -8.61
CA GLN A 111 -17.16 -8.78 -9.25
C GLN A 111 -15.87 -9.59 -9.36
N ILE A 112 -14.73 -8.93 -9.62
CA ILE A 112 -13.41 -9.60 -9.74
C ILE A 112 -12.77 -9.85 -8.37
N GLN A 113 -13.40 -9.43 -7.27
CA GLN A 113 -12.79 -9.40 -5.93
C GLN A 113 -11.43 -8.67 -5.93
N ALA A 114 -11.24 -7.73 -6.86
CA ALA A 114 -10.01 -6.97 -7.02
C ALA A 114 -9.84 -5.93 -5.90
N VAL A 115 -10.96 -5.48 -5.29
CA VAL A 115 -10.96 -4.61 -4.12
C VAL A 115 -10.37 -5.37 -2.92
N GLY A 116 -9.09 -5.08 -2.64
CA GLY A 116 -8.22 -5.89 -1.80
C GLY A 116 -8.74 -6.21 -0.40
N LYS A 117 -8.20 -7.28 0.18
CA LYS A 117 -8.53 -7.76 1.54
C LYS A 117 -8.12 -6.78 2.65
N ARG A 118 -7.08 -5.95 2.42
CA ARG A 118 -6.71 -4.82 3.31
C ARG A 118 -7.60 -3.63 2.98
N ARG A 119 -8.81 -3.71 3.49
CA ARG A 119 -9.78 -2.64 3.55
C ARG A 119 -9.39 -1.73 4.71
N VAL A 120 -9.77 -0.45 4.69
CA VAL A 120 -10.08 0.18 5.98
C VAL A 120 -11.12 -0.76 6.58
N ALA A 121 -10.78 -1.40 7.70
CA ALA A 121 -11.68 -2.38 8.27
C ALA A 121 -13.05 -1.71 8.40
N ALA A 122 -14.11 -2.35 7.90
CA ALA A 122 -15.49 -1.95 8.14
C ALA A 122 -15.89 -2.10 9.62
N ARG A 123 -14.91 -2.00 10.52
CA ARG A 123 -15.07 -1.87 11.97
C ARG A 123 -15.47 -0.45 12.35
N ASP A 124 -15.35 0.51 11.43
CA ASP A 124 -15.77 1.90 11.60
C ASP A 124 -16.92 2.23 10.63
N ASP A 125 -18.03 2.70 11.18
CA ASP A 125 -19.24 3.08 10.42
C ASP A 125 -19.01 4.26 9.47
N HIS A 126 -17.88 4.96 9.63
CA HIS A 126 -17.53 6.20 8.93
C HIS A 126 -16.85 6.00 7.57
N ALA A 127 -16.63 4.75 7.11
CA ALA A 127 -15.99 4.51 5.82
C ALA A 127 -16.60 3.36 5.02
N GLU A 128 -16.53 3.49 3.71
CA GLU A 128 -16.79 2.36 2.82
C GLU A 128 -15.62 1.37 2.86
N ALA A 129 -15.93 0.09 2.99
CA ALA A 129 -14.93 -0.98 3.06
C ALA A 129 -14.03 -1.04 1.78
N ALA A 130 -14.44 -0.40 0.69
CA ALA A 130 -13.70 -0.40 -0.56
C ALA A 130 -12.55 0.61 -0.65
N VAL A 131 -12.42 1.56 0.29
CA VAL A 131 -11.39 2.62 0.23
C VAL A 131 -9.98 2.04 0.48
N PRO A 132 -9.05 2.06 -0.50
CA PRO A 132 -7.67 1.63 -0.29
C PRO A 132 -6.86 2.69 0.47
N THR A 133 -5.82 2.25 1.17
CA THR A 133 -4.88 3.18 1.82
C THR A 133 -4.02 3.91 0.78
N LEU A 134 -3.52 5.11 1.12
CA LEU A 134 -2.54 5.83 0.28
C LEU A 134 -1.29 4.97 -0.02
N ALA A 135 -0.84 4.17 0.95
CA ALA A 135 0.27 3.25 0.77
C ALA A 135 -0.04 2.19 -0.29
N THR A 136 -1.26 1.67 -0.32
CA THR A 136 -1.73 0.73 -1.36
C THR A 136 -1.69 1.36 -2.74
N ILE A 137 -2.19 2.59 -2.89
CA ILE A 137 -2.19 3.32 -4.18
C ILE A 137 -0.75 3.53 -4.67
N ARG A 138 0.14 4.02 -3.79
CA ARG A 138 1.57 4.20 -4.12
C ARG A 138 2.26 2.90 -4.51
N HIS A 139 1.97 1.82 -3.79
CA HIS A 139 2.52 0.50 -4.11
C HIS A 139 2.07 0.01 -5.49
N ARG A 140 0.79 0.19 -5.84
CA ARG A 140 0.27 -0.16 -7.17
C ARG A 140 0.91 0.64 -8.29
N LEU A 141 1.19 1.93 -8.08
CA LEU A 141 1.92 2.76 -9.04
C LEU A 141 3.37 2.31 -9.19
N ALA A 142 4.07 2.05 -8.07
CA ALA A 142 5.44 1.56 -8.12
C ALA A 142 5.56 0.22 -8.85
N ALA A 143 4.64 -0.71 -8.59
CA ALA A 143 4.56 -1.98 -9.30
C ALA A 143 4.27 -1.79 -10.79
N LEU A 144 3.39 -0.86 -11.16
CA LEU A 144 3.13 -0.54 -12.56
C LEU A 144 4.40 -0.01 -13.24
N ALA A 145 5.14 0.93 -12.64
CA ALA A 145 6.42 1.41 -13.18
C ALA A 145 7.45 0.29 -13.32
N ALA A 146 7.53 -0.61 -12.33
CA ALA A 146 8.44 -1.75 -12.40
C ALA A 146 8.10 -2.67 -13.57
N CYS A 147 6.82 -2.97 -13.78
CA CYS A 147 6.38 -3.81 -14.90
C CYS A 147 6.63 -3.15 -16.27
N HIS A 148 6.57 -1.82 -16.37
CA HIS A 148 7.00 -1.13 -17.60
C HIS A 148 8.49 -1.32 -17.88
N ARG A 149 9.35 -1.18 -16.85
CA ARG A 149 10.80 -1.40 -17.01
C ARG A 149 11.11 -2.83 -17.45
N LEU A 150 10.46 -3.82 -16.83
CA LEU A 150 10.57 -5.23 -17.25
C LEU A 150 10.10 -5.45 -18.69
N ALA A 151 9.18 -4.62 -19.19
CA ALA A 151 8.70 -4.66 -20.56
C ALA A 151 9.61 -3.91 -21.55
N GLY A 152 10.71 -3.32 -21.10
CA GLY A 152 11.56 -2.43 -21.91
C GLY A 152 10.89 -1.11 -22.28
N LEU A 153 9.86 -0.69 -21.54
CA LEU A 153 9.09 0.53 -21.78
C LEU A 153 9.49 1.62 -20.78
N VAL A 154 9.56 2.86 -21.26
CA VAL A 154 9.75 4.05 -20.43
C VAL A 154 8.42 4.82 -20.41
N PRO A 155 7.67 4.78 -19.31
CA PRO A 155 6.43 5.56 -19.21
C PRO A 155 6.73 7.02 -18.83
N ASP A 156 5.93 7.95 -19.35
CA ASP A 156 6.13 9.39 -19.10
C ASP A 156 5.51 9.89 -17.78
N TRP A 157 4.61 9.10 -17.18
CA TRP A 157 3.85 9.49 -16.00
C TRP A 157 4.61 9.59 -14.66
N PRO A 158 5.77 8.94 -14.42
CA PRO A 158 6.52 9.13 -13.18
C PRO A 158 7.02 10.56 -13.01
N ASP A 159 7.43 11.21 -14.11
CA ASP A 159 7.96 12.57 -14.13
C ASP A 159 6.90 13.64 -14.49
N ASP A 160 5.73 13.20 -14.95
CA ASP A 160 4.61 14.07 -15.29
C ASP A 160 4.23 14.99 -14.09
N PRO A 161 4.27 16.32 -14.26
CA PRO A 161 3.94 17.28 -13.20
C PRO A 161 2.50 17.14 -12.66
N GLN A 162 1.53 16.80 -13.52
CA GLN A 162 0.13 16.64 -13.15
C GLN A 162 -0.06 15.37 -12.32
N VAL A 163 0.61 14.28 -12.67
CA VAL A 163 0.59 13.03 -11.88
C VAL A 163 1.17 13.29 -10.48
N ARG A 164 2.30 14.00 -10.40
CA ARG A 164 2.90 14.39 -9.11
C ARG A 164 1.97 15.29 -8.30
N GLN A 165 1.31 16.26 -8.94
CA GLN A 165 0.33 17.13 -8.28
C GLN A 165 -0.88 16.33 -7.76
N ALA A 166 -1.42 15.42 -8.57
CA ALA A 166 -2.54 14.56 -8.21
C ALA A 166 -2.21 13.66 -7.01
N LEU A 167 -1.00 13.08 -6.95
CA LEU A 167 -0.55 12.29 -5.80
C LEU A 167 -0.40 13.11 -4.53
N ARG A 168 0.08 14.36 -4.63
CA ARG A 168 0.13 15.27 -3.47
C ARG A 168 -1.29 15.62 -3.00
N ALA A 169 -2.19 15.95 -3.93
CA ALA A 169 -3.58 16.26 -3.62
C ALA A 169 -4.30 15.08 -2.95
N LEU A 170 -4.09 13.86 -3.47
CA LEU A 170 -4.56 12.62 -2.86
C LEU A 170 -4.02 12.48 -1.43
N GLY A 171 -2.71 12.65 -1.24
CA GLY A 171 -2.09 12.61 0.08
C GLY A 171 -2.72 13.60 1.07
N ASN A 172 -2.93 14.85 0.64
CA ASN A 172 -3.54 15.90 1.46
C ASN A 172 -5.01 15.62 1.79
N ARG A 173 -5.77 15.03 0.86
CA ARG A 173 -7.16 14.61 1.11
C ARG A 173 -7.23 13.44 2.07
N VAL A 174 -6.39 12.42 1.84
CA VAL A 174 -6.27 11.30 2.77
C VAL A 174 -5.92 11.83 4.15
N SER A 175 -4.89 12.66 4.31
CA SER A 175 -4.48 13.18 5.63
C SER A 175 -5.52 14.05 6.35
N ARG A 176 -6.40 14.75 5.64
CA ARG A 176 -7.44 15.60 6.26
C ARG A 176 -8.70 14.83 6.60
N SER A 177 -9.22 14.06 5.66
CA SER A 177 -10.52 13.37 5.81
C SER A 177 -10.36 11.99 6.45
N ALA A 178 -9.33 11.24 6.06
CA ALA A 178 -9.24 9.83 6.42
C ALA A 178 -8.76 9.60 7.88
N PRO A 179 -7.73 10.27 8.43
CA PRO A 179 -7.38 10.13 9.84
C PRO A 179 -8.48 10.53 10.82
N ALA A 180 -9.31 11.52 10.50
CA ALA A 180 -10.41 11.91 11.38
C ALA A 180 -11.52 10.85 11.39
N MET A 181 -11.83 10.26 10.23
CA MET A 181 -12.97 9.35 10.04
C MET A 181 -12.62 7.87 10.21
N LEU A 182 -11.35 7.47 10.01
CA LEU A 182 -10.87 6.08 10.09
C LEU A 182 -10.13 5.78 11.40
N ARG A 183 -10.17 6.69 12.37
CA ARG A 183 -9.48 6.51 13.65
C ARG A 183 -10.35 5.65 14.58
N GLN A 184 -10.04 4.36 14.65
CA GLN A 184 -10.09 3.69 15.95
C GLN A 184 -8.83 4.07 16.72
N PRO A 185 -8.95 4.61 17.96
CA PRO A 185 -7.80 4.68 18.84
C PRO A 185 -7.25 3.25 18.98
N LYS A 186 -5.97 3.05 18.64
CA LYS A 186 -5.30 1.80 19.01
C LYS A 186 -5.36 1.72 20.52
N ARG A 187 -5.90 0.61 21.05
CA ARG A 187 -5.95 0.39 22.49
C ARG A 187 -4.55 0.61 23.05
N GLU A 188 -4.45 1.54 23.99
CA GLU A 188 -3.19 1.82 24.67
C GLU A 188 -2.72 0.54 25.35
N ILE A 189 -1.42 0.27 25.26
CA ILE A 189 -0.83 -0.83 26.02
C ILE A 189 -0.79 -0.37 27.47
N THR A 190 -1.71 -0.89 28.27
CA THR A 190 -1.68 -0.67 29.72
C THR A 190 -0.56 -1.49 30.35
N ARG A 191 -0.18 -1.13 31.58
CA ARG A 191 0.86 -1.84 32.33
C ARG A 191 0.51 -3.33 32.49
N GLU A 192 -0.75 -3.64 32.78
CA GLU A 192 -1.21 -5.01 33.02
C GLU A 192 -1.11 -5.86 31.75
N LEU A 193 -1.45 -5.28 30.59
CA LEU A 193 -1.31 -5.96 29.31
C LEU A 193 0.17 -6.20 28.97
N PHE A 194 1.03 -5.23 29.27
CA PHE A 194 2.47 -5.35 29.07
C PHE A 194 3.09 -6.45 29.95
N GLU A 195 2.74 -6.50 31.24
CA GLU A 195 3.20 -7.53 32.17
C GLU A 195 2.72 -8.93 31.76
N ALA A 196 1.49 -9.07 31.27
CA ALA A 196 0.99 -10.33 30.73
C ALA A 196 1.78 -10.80 29.50
N MET A 197 2.08 -9.90 28.56
CA MET A 197 2.89 -10.23 27.38
C MET A 197 4.32 -10.67 27.75
N LEU A 198 4.91 -10.04 28.77
CA LEU A 198 6.23 -10.44 29.27
C LEU A 198 6.19 -11.81 29.91
N HIS A 199 5.14 -12.12 30.68
CA HIS A 199 4.97 -13.44 31.28
C HIS A 199 4.96 -14.55 30.22
N ASP A 200 4.18 -14.37 29.14
CA ASP A 200 4.12 -15.32 28.02
C ASP A 200 5.47 -15.45 27.29
N CYS A 201 6.22 -14.36 27.16
CA CYS A 201 7.54 -14.43 26.54
C CYS A 201 8.51 -15.27 27.38
N LEU A 202 8.45 -15.20 28.71
CA LEU A 202 9.44 -15.83 29.58
C LEU A 202 9.34 -17.37 29.63
N SER A 203 8.29 -17.98 29.07
CA SER A 203 8.18 -19.44 28.95
C SER A 203 8.98 -20.05 27.78
N ASP A 204 9.44 -19.22 26.83
CA ASP A 204 9.91 -19.69 25.51
C ASP A 204 11.45 -19.68 25.35
N GLY A 205 12.17 -19.83 26.46
CA GLY A 205 13.63 -19.92 26.47
C GLY A 205 14.33 -18.70 25.85
N LEU A 206 15.35 -18.91 25.01
CA LEU A 206 16.14 -17.82 24.41
C LEU A 206 15.33 -16.93 23.45
N MET A 207 14.35 -17.49 22.73
CA MET A 207 13.46 -16.70 21.85
C MET A 207 12.56 -15.81 22.70
N GLY A 208 12.03 -16.38 23.78
CA GLY A 208 11.27 -15.69 24.79
C GLY A 208 12.00 -14.51 25.42
N LEU A 209 13.25 -14.72 25.85
CA LEU A 209 14.10 -13.66 26.40
C LEU A 209 14.39 -12.55 25.39
N ARG A 210 14.61 -12.89 24.11
CA ARG A 210 14.80 -11.90 23.04
C ARG A 210 13.53 -11.05 22.87
N ASP A 211 12.36 -11.70 22.84
CA ASP A 211 11.09 -11.02 22.60
C ASP A 211 10.71 -10.14 23.81
N ALA A 212 10.94 -10.62 25.03
CA ALA A 212 10.81 -9.82 26.25
C ALA A 212 11.73 -8.60 26.25
N ALA A 213 13.01 -8.76 25.86
CA ALA A 213 13.94 -7.64 25.74
C ALA A 213 13.46 -6.59 24.72
N MET A 214 12.96 -7.03 23.56
CA MET A 214 12.38 -6.11 22.56
C MET A 214 11.15 -5.38 23.09
N LEU A 215 10.26 -6.06 23.83
CA LEU A 215 9.08 -5.46 24.46
C LEU A 215 9.49 -4.39 25.49
N HIS A 216 10.45 -4.70 26.37
CA HIS A 216 10.99 -3.73 27.32
C HIS A 216 11.55 -2.48 26.65
N VAL A 217 12.41 -2.67 25.64
CA VAL A 217 13.00 -1.56 24.90
C VAL A 217 11.91 -0.72 24.23
N ALA A 218 10.96 -1.35 23.54
CA ALA A 218 9.88 -0.64 22.86
C ALA A 218 8.99 0.18 23.81
N PHE A 219 8.62 -0.40 24.95
CA PHE A 219 7.72 0.21 25.92
C PHE A 219 8.38 1.39 26.65
N HIS A 220 9.57 1.19 27.21
CA HIS A 220 10.24 2.19 28.05
C HIS A 220 10.86 3.34 27.24
N THR A 221 11.10 3.15 25.94
CA THR A 221 11.57 4.24 25.08
C THR A 221 10.43 5.01 24.42
N GLY A 222 9.16 4.83 24.84
CA GLY A 222 8.03 5.63 24.36
C GLY A 222 7.34 5.09 23.10
N GLY A 223 7.30 3.76 22.91
CA GLY A 223 6.51 3.13 21.85
C GLY A 223 7.15 3.20 20.46
N ARG A 224 8.39 2.73 20.34
CA ARG A 224 9.17 2.78 19.09
C ARG A 224 8.51 2.01 17.96
N ARG A 225 8.70 2.49 16.73
CA ARG A 225 8.23 1.79 15.54
C ARG A 225 9.06 0.52 15.33
N ARG A 226 8.45 -0.49 14.70
CA ARG A 226 9.14 -1.74 14.35
C ARG A 226 10.45 -1.51 13.58
N SER A 227 10.46 -0.56 12.65
CA SER A 227 11.67 -0.21 11.88
C SER A 227 12.78 0.38 12.74
N GLU A 228 12.44 1.11 13.80
CA GLU A 228 13.40 1.69 14.74
C GLU A 228 14.01 0.59 15.63
N LEU A 229 13.19 -0.34 16.12
CA LEU A 229 13.64 -1.48 16.93
C LEU A 229 14.57 -2.43 16.14
N VAL A 230 14.21 -2.74 14.88
CA VAL A 230 15.00 -3.64 14.02
C VAL A 230 16.36 -3.05 13.64
N GLN A 231 16.49 -1.74 13.63
CA GLN A 231 17.75 -1.05 13.29
C GLN A 231 18.64 -0.80 14.51
N MET A 232 18.16 -1.05 15.73
CA MET A 232 18.93 -0.86 16.95
C MET A 232 20.15 -1.79 16.96
N ARG A 233 21.35 -1.23 17.12
CA ARG A 233 22.57 -1.99 17.31
C ARG A 233 23.07 -1.80 18.73
N TRP A 234 23.68 -2.84 19.29
CA TRP A 234 24.31 -2.75 20.62
C TRP A 234 25.33 -1.61 20.72
N ARG A 235 25.98 -1.26 19.59
CA ARG A 235 26.96 -0.17 19.50
C ARG A 235 26.37 1.23 19.66
N ASP A 236 25.04 1.35 19.57
CA ASP A 236 24.33 2.62 19.71
C ASP A 236 23.90 2.88 21.17
N LEU A 237 24.21 1.95 22.08
CA LEU A 237 23.97 2.06 23.51
C LEU A 237 25.19 2.67 24.21
N SER A 238 24.96 3.73 24.98
CA SER A 238 25.95 4.34 25.85
C SER A 238 25.54 4.20 27.32
N PRO A 239 26.47 3.93 28.24
CA PRO A 239 26.15 3.94 29.67
C PRO A 239 25.73 5.35 30.09
N LEU A 240 24.63 5.45 30.83
CA LEU A 240 24.17 6.67 31.47
C LEU A 240 24.46 6.57 32.96
N ARG A 241 25.18 7.56 33.49
CA ARG A 241 25.32 7.78 34.92
C ARG A 241 25.08 9.25 35.22
N GLU A 242 23.96 9.54 35.88
CA GLU A 242 23.56 10.89 36.24
C GLU A 242 22.98 10.88 37.66
N GLY A 243 23.75 11.40 38.62
CA GLY A 243 23.44 11.28 40.05
C GLY A 243 23.33 9.82 40.49
N ASP A 244 22.21 9.47 41.15
CA ASP A 244 21.91 8.12 41.60
C ASP A 244 21.30 7.22 40.50
N VAL A 245 21.10 7.75 39.28
CA VAL A 245 20.52 6.99 38.17
C VAL A 245 21.64 6.34 37.35
N SER A 246 21.67 5.01 37.33
CA SER A 246 22.53 4.22 36.45
C SER A 246 21.70 3.47 35.42
N GLY A 247 22.08 3.54 34.14
CA GLY A 247 21.37 2.83 33.08
C GLY A 247 22.10 2.84 31.75
N TRP A 248 21.34 2.60 30.69
CA TRP A 248 21.82 2.68 29.31
C TRP A 248 20.95 3.68 28.56
N LEU A 249 21.60 4.63 27.90
CA LEU A 249 20.95 5.57 27.00
C LEU A 249 21.22 5.13 25.56
N TRP A 250 20.14 4.96 24.82
CA TRP A 250 20.19 4.70 23.38
C TRP A 250 20.02 6.02 22.64
N GLN A 251 21.03 6.45 21.87
CA GLN A 251 20.92 7.61 21.01
C GLN A 251 20.52 7.18 19.60
N LEU A 252 19.35 7.64 19.15
CA LEU A 252 18.95 7.52 17.75
C LEU A 252 19.80 8.52 16.95
N ARG A 253 20.92 8.08 16.37
CA ARG A 253 21.64 8.89 15.39
C ARG A 253 20.72 9.05 14.18
N GLU A 254 20.56 10.28 13.68
CA GLU A 254 19.92 10.49 12.38
C GLU A 254 20.65 9.60 11.37
N LEU A 255 19.87 8.85 10.60
CA LEU A 255 20.37 8.02 9.52
C LEU A 255 21.01 8.94 8.48
N THR A 256 22.29 9.25 8.62
CA THR A 256 23.09 9.65 7.47
C THR A 256 23.04 8.47 6.52
N SER A 257 22.36 8.66 5.39
CA SER A 257 22.39 7.75 4.26
C SER A 257 23.85 7.34 4.04
N SER A 258 24.14 6.06 4.27
CA SER A 258 25.48 5.52 4.02
C SER A 258 25.84 5.84 2.56
N PRO A 259 27.03 6.39 2.27
CA PRO A 259 27.51 6.44 0.89
C PRO A 259 27.70 5.01 0.40
N ALA A 260 27.56 4.88 -0.92
CA ALA A 260 27.50 3.63 -1.70
C ALA A 260 28.64 2.64 -1.41
#